data_AF-A0A4U7FA77-F1
#
_entry.id   AF-A0A4U7FA77-F1
#
_cell.length_a   1.000
_cell.length_b   1.000
_cell.length_c   1.000
_cell.angle_alpha   90.00
_cell.angle_beta   90.00
_cell.angle_gamma   90.00
#
_symmetry.space_group_name_H-M   'P 1'
#
loop_
_entity.id
_entity.type
_entity.pdbx_description
1 polymer ?
#
loop_
_entity_poly.entity_id
_entity_poly.type
_entity_poly.pdbx_seq_one_letter_code
_entity_poly.pdbx_strand_id
1 'polypeptide(L)'
;MVGPTLIDIREHIDGLGTKGGQYYVRCGRTGDRPVPAAGIRFPDRATARAAARATEQYRSALRRYDPQVPYYDLIVCEEPPLGSTKGHRHDSMTERDEYTLSEPVITKTHTPGHGDLVEFCHRVAGAVFETLSESGYDDIETAVMDAYFELAENVGGPDELCLCLLESITTELHERLSPADQAEVLADAAARLKPPTDETNPLDATLDTLEQRGVIESYTRSPDSVDLDAGAGAIVVQISGYALSAQNDRLPVLPVTLELCRHHTDHPPQSIQVTTGDGGWQLMFGLADTGDQNDIVSAPIDGEV
;
A
#
# COMPACT_ATOMS: atom_id res chain seq x y z
N MET A 1 27.35 -21.60 -30.06
CA MET A 1 27.54 -22.08 -28.68
C MET A 1 26.16 -22.50 -28.18
N VAL A 2 25.87 -23.80 -28.15
CA VAL A 2 24.56 -24.30 -27.72
C VAL A 2 24.51 -24.16 -26.20
N GLY A 3 23.58 -23.38 -25.65
CA GLY A 3 23.42 -23.22 -24.21
C GLY A 3 23.20 -24.57 -23.50
N PRO A 4 23.34 -24.61 -22.16
CA PRO A 4 23.18 -25.85 -21.40
C PRO A 4 21.84 -26.52 -21.71
N THR A 5 21.85 -27.83 -21.87
CA THR A 5 20.65 -28.62 -22.17
C THR A 5 19.74 -28.68 -20.95
N LEU A 6 18.46 -29.02 -21.13
CA LEU A 6 17.52 -29.21 -20.02
C LEU A 6 18.03 -30.27 -19.02
N ILE A 7 18.78 -31.26 -19.50
CA ILE A 7 19.42 -32.30 -18.67
C ILE A 7 20.52 -31.66 -17.81
N ASP A 8 21.41 -30.87 -18.42
CA ASP A 8 22.50 -30.20 -17.69
C ASP A 8 21.98 -29.26 -16.59
N ILE A 9 20.90 -28.53 -16.88
CA ILE A 9 20.26 -27.63 -15.91
C ILE A 9 19.63 -28.43 -14.76
N ARG A 10 19.02 -29.58 -15.06
CA ARG A 10 18.43 -30.46 -14.04
C ARG A 10 19.49 -31.07 -13.14
N GLU A 11 20.57 -31.61 -13.71
CA GLU A 11 21.70 -32.16 -12.95
C GLU A 11 22.36 -31.10 -12.07
N HIS A 12 22.47 -29.87 -12.58
CA HIS A 12 22.97 -28.74 -11.79
C HIS A 12 22.08 -28.47 -10.57
N ILE A 13 20.75 -28.44 -10.73
CA ILE A 13 19.80 -28.21 -9.63
C ILE A 13 19.83 -29.35 -8.61
N ASP A 14 19.90 -30.60 -9.08
CA ASP A 14 20.03 -31.77 -8.22
C ASP A 14 21.34 -31.74 -7.41
N GLY A 15 22.44 -31.31 -8.03
CA GLY A 15 23.76 -31.18 -7.39
C GLY A 15 23.85 -30.09 -6.32
N LEU A 16 22.97 -29.08 -6.36
CA LEU A 16 22.85 -28.06 -5.30
C LEU A 16 22.11 -28.60 -4.05
N GLY A 17 21.43 -29.74 -4.18
CA GLY A 17 20.60 -30.32 -3.12
C GLY A 17 21.39 -31.04 -2.03
N THR A 18 20.93 -30.92 -0.78
CA THR A 18 21.46 -31.64 0.39
C THR A 18 20.34 -32.30 1.20
N LYS A 19 20.54 -33.55 1.62
CA LYS A 19 19.66 -34.27 2.56
C LYS A 19 19.75 -33.61 3.95
N GLY A 20 18.83 -32.68 4.24
CA GLY A 20 18.81 -31.90 5.48
C GLY A 20 18.91 -30.39 5.28
N GLY A 21 18.90 -29.90 4.04
CA GLY A 21 18.81 -28.47 3.77
C GLY A 21 17.53 -27.84 4.34
N GLN A 22 17.66 -26.66 4.93
CA GLN A 22 16.53 -25.92 5.50
C GLN A 22 15.79 -25.10 4.45
N TYR A 23 16.44 -24.84 3.30
CA TYR A 23 15.91 -23.98 2.26
C TYR A 23 15.26 -24.79 1.14
N TYR A 24 14.21 -24.25 0.54
CA TYR A 24 13.53 -24.83 -0.62
C TYR A 24 12.99 -23.72 -1.53
N VAL A 25 12.63 -24.07 -2.76
CA VAL A 25 12.08 -23.13 -3.75
C VAL A 25 10.58 -23.39 -3.93
N ARG A 26 9.78 -22.33 -3.95
CA ARG A 26 8.34 -22.37 -4.28
C ARG A 26 7.95 -21.17 -5.14
N CYS A 27 6.80 -21.26 -5.79
CA CYS A 27 6.13 -20.14 -6.42
C CYS A 27 5.57 -19.20 -5.34
N GLY A 28 5.89 -17.91 -5.40
CA GLY A 28 5.39 -16.90 -4.48
C GLY A 28 3.88 -16.65 -4.61
N ARG A 29 3.34 -16.82 -5.83
CA ARG A 29 1.92 -16.59 -6.12
C ARG A 29 1.02 -17.77 -5.80
N THR A 30 1.41 -18.99 -6.21
CA THR A 30 0.57 -20.19 -6.08
C THR A 30 0.96 -21.07 -4.90
N GLY A 31 2.15 -20.88 -4.33
CA GLY A 31 2.69 -21.76 -3.30
C GLY A 31 3.24 -23.10 -3.82
N ASP A 32 3.06 -23.39 -5.11
CA ASP A 32 3.51 -24.65 -5.73
C ASP A 32 5.03 -24.79 -5.69
N ARG A 33 5.52 -26.03 -5.70
CA ARG A 33 6.96 -26.33 -5.82
C ARG A 33 7.24 -26.81 -7.24
N PRO A 34 7.76 -25.95 -8.13
CA PRO A 34 7.87 -26.30 -9.53
C PRO A 34 9.06 -27.23 -9.80
N VAL A 35 8.84 -28.17 -10.71
CA VAL A 35 9.88 -29.03 -11.27
C VAL A 35 10.86 -28.15 -12.08
N PRO A 36 12.19 -28.38 -11.98
CA PRO A 36 12.84 -29.51 -11.30
C PRO A 36 13.19 -29.33 -9.81
N ALA A 37 13.06 -28.14 -9.22
CA ALA A 37 13.38 -27.93 -7.79
C ALA A 37 12.38 -28.58 -6.81
N ALA A 38 11.30 -29.17 -7.31
CA ALA A 38 10.28 -29.85 -6.51
C ALA A 38 10.89 -30.96 -5.63
N GLY A 39 10.73 -30.85 -4.31
CA GLY A 39 11.19 -31.87 -3.35
C GLY A 39 12.68 -31.79 -2.98
N ILE A 40 13.43 -30.87 -3.58
CA ILE A 40 14.86 -30.67 -3.29
C ILE A 40 15.00 -29.67 -2.13
N ARG A 41 15.98 -29.94 -1.26
CA ARG A 41 16.34 -29.08 -0.13
C ARG A 41 17.75 -28.56 -0.32
N PHE A 42 17.98 -27.30 0.05
CA PHE A 42 19.24 -26.61 -0.13
C PHE A 42 19.82 -26.22 1.24
N PRO A 43 21.15 -26.31 1.41
CA PRO A 43 21.81 -26.10 2.70
C PRO A 43 21.72 -24.64 3.19
N ASP A 44 21.79 -23.69 2.27
CA ASP A 44 21.79 -22.26 2.57
C ASP A 44 20.94 -21.47 1.55
N ARG A 45 20.63 -20.22 1.90
CA ARG A 45 19.80 -19.32 1.09
C ARG A 45 20.44 -18.97 -0.26
N ALA A 46 21.77 -18.88 -0.34
CA ALA A 46 22.46 -18.53 -1.59
C ALA A 46 22.39 -19.70 -2.59
N THR A 47 22.58 -20.93 -2.12
CA THR A 47 22.42 -22.16 -2.88
C THR A 47 20.98 -22.34 -3.37
N ALA A 48 20.00 -22.05 -2.51
CA ALA A 48 18.58 -22.06 -2.92
C ALA A 48 18.24 -20.99 -3.97
N ARG A 49 18.85 -19.79 -3.90
CA ARG A 49 18.70 -18.74 -4.92
C ARG A 49 19.30 -19.17 -6.25
N ALA A 50 20.46 -19.83 -6.24
CA ALA A 50 21.06 -20.39 -7.45
C ALA A 50 20.12 -21.44 -8.08
N ALA A 51 19.53 -22.32 -7.26
CA ALA A 51 18.57 -23.31 -7.73
C ALA A 51 17.26 -22.68 -8.27
N ALA A 52 16.77 -21.59 -7.68
CA ALA A 52 15.63 -20.84 -8.20
C ALA A 52 15.93 -20.29 -9.61
N ARG A 53 17.07 -19.60 -9.78
CA ARG A 53 17.49 -19.08 -11.09
C ARG A 53 17.68 -20.18 -12.12
N ALA A 54 18.27 -21.31 -11.73
CA ALA A 54 18.41 -22.46 -12.62
C ALA A 54 17.04 -23.07 -13.00
N THR A 55 16.08 -23.09 -12.07
CA THR A 55 14.70 -23.54 -12.32
C THR A 55 13.97 -22.60 -13.29
N GLU A 56 14.16 -21.28 -13.17
CA GLU A 56 13.67 -20.29 -14.15
C GLU A 56 14.25 -20.56 -15.54
N GLN A 57 15.58 -20.75 -15.64
CA GLN A 57 16.25 -21.06 -16.90
C GLN A 57 15.73 -22.36 -17.51
N TYR A 58 15.53 -23.40 -16.70
CA TYR A 58 14.94 -24.66 -17.14
C TYR A 58 13.56 -24.45 -17.74
N ARG A 59 12.66 -23.74 -17.04
CA ARG A 59 11.27 -23.54 -17.48
C ARG A 59 11.18 -22.61 -18.69
N SER A 60 12.03 -21.59 -18.77
CA SER A 60 12.15 -20.73 -19.95
C SER A 60 12.68 -21.51 -21.16
N ALA A 61 13.63 -22.42 -20.95
CA ALA A 61 14.08 -23.32 -22.01
C ALA A 61 12.98 -24.31 -22.43
N LEU A 62 12.17 -24.81 -21.48
CA LEU A 62 11.06 -25.74 -21.73
C LEU A 62 9.93 -25.08 -22.55
N ARG A 63 9.65 -23.79 -22.33
CA ARG A 63 8.65 -23.02 -23.09
C ARG A 63 8.92 -22.93 -24.59
N ARG A 64 10.16 -23.17 -25.02
CA ARG A 64 10.49 -23.28 -26.45
C ARG A 64 9.88 -24.53 -27.10
N TYR A 65 9.61 -25.56 -26.32
CA TYR A 65 9.04 -26.83 -26.78
C TYR A 65 7.56 -26.98 -26.43
N ASP A 66 7.14 -26.43 -25.29
CA ASP A 66 5.75 -26.39 -24.86
C ASP A 66 5.36 -24.97 -24.40
N PRO A 67 4.68 -24.19 -25.27
CA PRO A 67 4.25 -22.83 -24.93
C PRO A 67 3.24 -22.75 -23.77
N GLN A 68 2.58 -23.85 -23.39
CA GLN A 68 1.59 -23.85 -22.31
C GLN A 68 2.22 -23.93 -20.91
N VAL A 69 3.55 -24.04 -20.81
CA VAL A 69 4.25 -24.15 -19.51
C VAL A 69 4.06 -22.87 -18.67
N PRO A 70 3.46 -22.98 -17.46
CA PRO A 70 3.13 -21.82 -16.62
C PRO A 70 4.35 -20.98 -16.20
N TYR A 71 4.14 -19.67 -16.05
CA TYR A 71 5.07 -18.74 -15.41
C TYR A 71 4.93 -18.83 -13.89
N TYR A 72 6.07 -18.91 -13.21
CA TYR A 72 6.15 -18.98 -11.75
C TYR A 72 7.17 -17.97 -11.27
N ASP A 73 6.79 -17.19 -10.25
CA ASP A 73 7.68 -16.29 -9.54
C ASP A 73 8.37 -17.06 -8.43
N LEU A 74 9.62 -17.48 -8.66
CA LEU A 74 10.31 -18.39 -7.76
C LEU A 74 10.92 -17.65 -6.58
N ILE A 75 10.52 -18.03 -5.38
CA ILE A 75 11.05 -17.51 -4.12
C ILE A 75 11.71 -18.62 -3.32
N VAL A 76 12.71 -18.22 -2.53
CA VAL A 76 13.38 -19.10 -1.57
C VAL A 76 12.69 -18.99 -0.23
N CYS A 77 12.33 -20.14 0.35
CA CYS A 77 11.76 -20.24 1.67
C CYS A 77 12.65 -21.10 2.57
N GLU A 78 12.59 -20.83 3.86
CA GLU A 78 13.27 -21.55 4.92
C GLU A 78 12.21 -22.29 5.75
N GLU A 79 12.51 -23.54 6.13
CA GLU A 79 11.71 -24.26 7.10
C GLU A 79 12.41 -24.18 8.46
N PRO A 80 11.76 -23.63 9.49
CA PRO A 80 12.37 -23.52 10.80
C PRO A 80 12.70 -24.92 11.33
N PRO A 81 13.87 -25.13 11.95
CA PRO A 81 14.22 -26.42 12.51
C PRO A 81 13.18 -26.83 13.56
N LEU A 82 12.65 -28.05 13.42
CA LEU A 82 11.74 -28.66 14.39
C LEU A 82 12.46 -28.75 15.75
N GLY A 83 12.28 -27.76 16.63
CA GLY A 83 12.97 -27.77 17.92
C GLY A 83 12.94 -26.52 18.81
N SER A 84 12.16 -25.47 18.51
CA SER A 84 12.09 -24.27 19.38
C SER A 84 10.70 -23.95 19.90
N THR A 85 9.97 -24.95 20.42
CA THR A 85 8.86 -24.70 21.35
C THR A 85 9.43 -24.52 22.76
N LYS A 86 9.96 -23.33 23.07
CA LYS A 86 10.04 -22.88 24.47
C LYS A 86 8.68 -22.31 24.85
N GLY A 87 7.81 -23.19 25.33
CA GLY A 87 6.58 -22.81 26.01
C GLY A 87 6.92 -21.97 27.25
N HIS A 88 6.39 -20.74 27.29
CA HIS A 88 6.11 -20.09 28.55
C HIS A 88 5.08 -20.94 29.30
N ARG A 89 5.54 -21.60 30.35
CA ARG A 89 4.70 -22.26 31.34
C ARG A 89 3.98 -21.17 32.14
N HIS A 90 2.67 -21.05 31.95
CA HIS A 90 1.80 -20.76 33.07
C HIS A 90 0.83 -21.93 33.26
N ASP A 91 0.35 -22.01 34.48
CA ASP A 91 0.08 -23.23 35.23
C ASP A 91 -1.27 -23.92 34.91
N SER A 92 -1.21 -25.25 34.93
CA SER A 92 -2.20 -26.25 35.35
C SER A 92 -3.66 -26.32 34.83
N MET A 93 -3.92 -27.53 34.32
CA MET A 93 -5.07 -28.44 34.55
C MET A 93 -6.32 -28.40 33.64
N THR A 94 -6.33 -29.44 32.77
CA THR A 94 -7.41 -30.37 32.39
C THR A 94 -8.59 -29.90 31.52
N GLU A 95 -8.55 -30.42 30.28
CA GLU A 95 -9.64 -30.98 29.45
C GLU A 95 -10.90 -30.13 29.21
N ARG A 96 -11.02 -29.59 27.99
CA ARG A 96 -11.93 -30.10 26.92
C ARG A 96 -12.10 -29.05 25.81
N ASP A 97 -11.87 -29.48 24.57
CA ASP A 97 -12.33 -28.97 23.27
C ASP A 97 -12.75 -27.48 23.15
N GLU A 98 -11.94 -26.67 22.45
CA GLU A 98 -12.39 -25.80 21.35
C GLU A 98 -11.19 -25.16 20.64
N TYR A 99 -11.04 -25.40 19.34
CA TYR A 99 -9.97 -24.84 18.52
C TYR A 99 -10.33 -23.41 18.10
N THR A 100 -9.64 -22.40 18.63
CA THR A 100 -9.64 -21.04 18.05
C THR A 100 -8.30 -20.77 17.36
N LEU A 101 -8.38 -20.48 16.06
CA LEU A 101 -7.26 -20.13 15.19
C LEU A 101 -6.55 -18.89 15.76
N SER A 102 -5.33 -19.05 16.27
CA SER A 102 -4.47 -17.90 16.60
C SER A 102 -3.76 -17.41 15.34
N GLU A 103 -3.80 -16.09 15.15
CA GLU A 103 -3.28 -15.31 14.02
C GLU A 103 -1.79 -15.59 13.71
N PRO A 104 -1.36 -15.50 12.44
CA PRO A 104 0.01 -15.77 12.06
C PRO A 104 0.94 -14.65 12.52
N VAL A 105 1.93 -15.01 13.34
CA VAL A 105 3.05 -14.13 13.71
C VAL A 105 3.97 -13.96 12.50
N ILE A 106 3.76 -12.87 11.75
CA ILE A 106 4.70 -12.39 10.74
C ILE A 106 5.77 -11.56 11.46
N THR A 107 6.87 -12.20 11.89
CA THR A 107 8.09 -11.45 12.24
C THR A 107 8.88 -11.14 10.97
N LYS A 108 8.31 -10.28 10.12
CA LYS A 108 9.10 -9.50 9.17
C LYS A 108 9.84 -8.46 10.01
N THR A 109 11.16 -8.44 9.94
CA THR A 109 11.94 -7.29 10.38
C THR A 109 11.70 -6.19 9.34
N HIS A 110 10.55 -5.51 9.46
CA HIS A 110 10.24 -4.29 8.77
C HIS A 110 11.14 -3.20 9.35
N THR A 111 11.83 -2.45 8.49
CA THR A 111 12.12 -1.05 8.83
C THR A 111 10.75 -0.42 9.10
N PRO A 112 10.48 0.12 10.30
CA PRO A 112 9.19 0.76 10.59
C PRO A 112 8.92 1.86 9.54
N GLY A 113 7.73 1.88 8.94
CA GLY A 113 7.31 2.92 7.99
C GLY A 113 7.12 2.45 6.53
N HIS A 114 8.06 1.70 5.96
CA HIS A 114 8.02 1.44 4.51
C HIS A 114 6.89 0.47 4.08
N GLY A 115 6.69 -0.62 4.82
CA GLY A 115 5.59 -1.57 4.52
C GLY A 115 4.21 -0.98 4.80
N ASP A 116 4.12 -0.07 5.78
CA ASP A 116 2.88 0.55 6.22
C ASP A 116 2.38 1.58 5.20
N LEU A 117 3.29 2.32 4.56
CA LEU A 117 2.96 3.26 3.49
C LEU A 117 2.37 2.54 2.28
N VAL A 118 3.02 1.46 1.82
CA VAL A 118 2.55 0.68 0.66
C VAL A 118 1.19 0.04 0.95
N GLU A 119 1.01 -0.51 2.15
CA GLU A 119 -0.29 -1.07 2.56
C GLU A 119 -1.38 0.01 2.59
N PHE A 120 -1.06 1.18 3.13
CA PHE A 120 -1.97 2.33 3.16
C PHE A 120 -2.36 2.75 1.74
N CYS A 121 -1.39 2.94 0.84
CA CYS A 121 -1.66 3.37 -0.53
C CYS A 121 -2.57 2.38 -1.28
N HIS A 122 -2.30 1.08 -1.17
CA HIS A 122 -3.14 0.06 -1.79
C HIS A 122 -4.53 -0.03 -1.15
N ARG A 123 -4.65 0.20 0.15
CA ARG A 123 -5.96 0.23 0.82
C ARG A 123 -6.80 1.40 0.31
N VAL A 124 -6.21 2.60 0.23
CA VAL A 124 -6.87 3.80 -0.32
C VAL A 124 -7.27 3.56 -1.77
N ALA A 125 -6.32 3.13 -2.61
CA ALA A 125 -6.58 2.87 -4.02
C ALA A 125 -7.68 1.83 -4.21
N GLY A 126 -7.62 0.71 -3.48
CA GLY A 126 -8.64 -0.34 -3.54
C GLY A 126 -10.04 0.17 -3.18
N ALA A 127 -10.17 0.93 -2.09
CA ALA A 127 -11.45 1.49 -1.69
C ALA A 127 -12.04 2.46 -2.73
N VAL A 128 -11.19 3.31 -3.33
CA VAL A 128 -11.62 4.23 -4.38
C VAL A 128 -12.04 3.47 -5.65
N PHE A 129 -11.23 2.52 -6.13
CA PHE A 129 -11.58 1.71 -7.31
C PHE A 129 -12.86 0.89 -7.09
N GLU A 130 -13.06 0.29 -5.92
CA GLU A 130 -14.30 -0.42 -5.60
C GLU A 130 -15.52 0.52 -5.64
N THR A 131 -15.38 1.75 -5.11
CA THR A 131 -16.44 2.75 -5.19
C THR A 131 -16.71 3.19 -6.63
N LEU A 132 -15.66 3.46 -7.42
CA LEU A 132 -15.83 3.82 -8.84
C LEU A 132 -16.57 2.73 -9.61
N SER A 133 -16.23 1.46 -9.35
CA SER A 133 -16.80 0.31 -10.04
C SER A 133 -18.29 0.14 -9.72
N GLU A 134 -18.64 0.27 -8.43
CA GLU A 134 -20.04 0.18 -8.00
C GLU A 134 -20.89 1.36 -8.48
N SER A 135 -20.29 2.55 -8.62
CA SER A 135 -20.94 3.75 -9.12
C SER A 135 -20.97 3.85 -10.66
N GLY A 136 -20.33 2.91 -11.36
CA GLY A 136 -20.33 2.82 -12.83
C GLY A 136 -19.39 3.81 -13.53
N TYR A 137 -18.31 4.23 -12.86
CA TYR A 137 -17.29 5.14 -13.40
C TYR A 137 -16.16 4.40 -14.13
N ASP A 138 -16.49 3.40 -14.95
CA ASP A 138 -15.52 2.55 -15.68
C ASP A 138 -14.54 3.35 -16.55
N ASP A 139 -15.01 4.45 -17.15
CA ASP A 139 -14.20 5.34 -17.98
C ASP A 139 -13.10 6.05 -17.16
N ILE A 140 -13.38 6.35 -15.89
CA ILE A 140 -12.41 6.98 -14.96
C ILE A 140 -11.40 5.94 -14.51
N GLU A 141 -11.83 4.74 -14.15
CA GLU A 141 -10.91 3.64 -13.79
C GLU A 141 -9.91 3.35 -14.91
N THR A 142 -10.40 3.29 -16.14
CA THR A 142 -9.57 3.08 -17.32
C THR A 142 -8.55 4.20 -17.47
N ALA A 143 -8.99 5.46 -17.36
CA ALA A 143 -8.11 6.62 -17.45
C ALA A 143 -7.04 6.64 -16.35
N VAL A 144 -7.41 6.28 -15.11
CA VAL A 144 -6.45 6.14 -13.99
C VAL A 144 -5.39 5.11 -14.30
N MET A 145 -5.78 3.94 -14.80
CA MET A 145 -4.84 2.88 -15.11
C MET A 145 -3.91 3.27 -16.27
N ASP A 146 -4.43 3.93 -17.30
CA ASP A 146 -3.64 4.44 -18.41
C ASP A 146 -2.61 5.49 -17.94
N ALA A 147 -3.05 6.49 -17.18
CA ALA A 147 -2.17 7.51 -16.59
C ALA A 147 -1.11 6.90 -15.65
N TYR A 148 -1.53 5.94 -14.81
CA TYR A 148 -0.63 5.20 -13.93
C TYR A 148 0.45 4.45 -14.72
N PHE A 149 0.09 3.77 -15.81
CA PHE A 149 1.08 3.06 -16.62
C PHE A 149 2.08 4.01 -17.28
N GLU A 150 1.63 5.16 -17.79
CA GLU A 150 2.52 6.19 -18.35
C GLU A 150 3.50 6.75 -17.30
N LEU A 151 3.02 7.04 -16.08
CA LEU A 151 3.87 7.51 -14.99
C LEU A 151 4.82 6.43 -14.49
N ALA A 152 4.32 5.19 -14.31
CA ALA A 152 5.08 4.06 -13.80
C ALA A 152 6.29 3.67 -14.66
N GLU A 153 6.25 3.94 -15.97
CA GLU A 153 7.40 3.71 -16.87
C GLU A 153 8.64 4.53 -16.49
N ASN A 154 8.45 5.65 -15.80
CA ASN A 154 9.50 6.60 -15.44
C ASN A 154 9.97 6.46 -13.98
N VAL A 155 9.39 5.54 -13.22
CA VAL A 155 9.58 5.40 -11.77
C VAL A 155 10.64 4.34 -11.45
N GLY A 156 11.56 4.67 -10.55
CA GLY A 156 12.75 3.87 -10.28
C GLY A 156 12.57 2.82 -9.17
N GLY A 157 11.60 3.04 -8.27
CA GLY A 157 11.36 2.18 -7.10
C GLY A 157 9.93 1.64 -7.00
N PRO A 158 9.73 0.44 -6.41
CA PRO A 158 8.39 -0.14 -6.22
C PRO A 158 7.49 0.68 -5.28
N ASP A 159 8.08 1.47 -4.40
CA ASP A 159 7.37 2.27 -3.38
C ASP A 159 6.80 3.54 -4.01
N GLU A 160 7.57 4.11 -4.94
CA GLU A 160 7.15 5.24 -5.75
C GLU A 160 5.96 4.84 -6.64
N LEU A 161 5.84 3.57 -7.05
CA LEU A 161 4.71 3.11 -7.86
C LEU A 161 3.37 3.24 -7.13
N CYS A 162 3.28 2.95 -5.84
CA CYS A 162 2.00 3.09 -5.14
C CYS A 162 1.62 4.56 -4.90
N LEU A 163 2.62 5.45 -4.78
CA LEU A 163 2.41 6.89 -4.73
C LEU A 163 1.94 7.40 -6.10
N CYS A 164 2.59 6.99 -7.20
CA CYS A 164 2.16 7.34 -8.55
C CYS A 164 0.73 6.87 -8.87
N LEU A 165 0.31 5.71 -8.32
CA LEU A 165 -1.07 5.26 -8.45
C LEU A 165 -2.04 6.24 -7.77
N LEU A 166 -1.77 6.65 -6.53
CA LEU A 166 -2.60 7.63 -5.82
C LEU A 166 -2.62 9.00 -6.50
N GLU A 167 -1.48 9.44 -7.03
CA GLU A 167 -1.38 10.67 -7.82
C GLU A 167 -2.21 10.60 -9.10
N SER A 168 -2.21 9.44 -9.78
CA SER A 168 -3.03 9.20 -10.98
C SER A 168 -4.52 9.21 -10.64
N ILE A 169 -4.93 8.50 -9.58
CA ILE A 169 -6.32 8.53 -9.08
C ILE A 169 -6.75 9.97 -8.80
N THR A 170 -5.92 10.71 -8.06
CA THR A 170 -6.22 12.09 -7.68
C THR A 170 -6.42 12.98 -8.89
N THR A 171 -5.54 12.87 -9.88
CA THR A 171 -5.59 13.67 -11.11
C THR A 171 -6.85 13.38 -11.92
N GLU A 172 -7.17 12.11 -12.17
CA GLU A 172 -8.33 11.75 -12.98
C GLU A 172 -9.66 12.06 -12.27
N LEU A 173 -9.74 11.91 -10.95
CA LEU A 173 -10.93 12.34 -10.19
C LEU A 173 -11.10 13.86 -10.26
N HIS A 174 -10.00 14.62 -10.16
CA HIS A 174 -10.03 16.07 -10.30
C HIS A 174 -10.54 16.50 -11.68
N GLU A 175 -10.04 15.90 -12.75
CA GLU A 175 -10.34 16.31 -14.12
C GLU A 175 -11.74 15.87 -14.59
N ARG A 176 -12.28 14.78 -14.04
CA ARG A 176 -13.48 14.13 -14.59
C ARG A 176 -14.72 14.21 -13.72
N LEU A 177 -14.56 14.39 -12.41
CA LEU A 177 -15.69 14.47 -11.49
C LEU A 177 -15.96 15.90 -11.04
N SER A 178 -17.24 16.20 -10.81
CA SER A 178 -17.60 17.44 -10.11
C SER A 178 -17.18 17.36 -8.64
N PRO A 179 -16.97 18.50 -7.94
CA PRO A 179 -16.65 18.49 -6.52
C PRO A 179 -17.66 17.73 -5.65
N ALA A 180 -18.95 17.75 -6.04
CA ALA A 180 -19.99 17.00 -5.34
C ALA A 180 -19.83 15.47 -5.54
N ASP A 181 -19.56 15.03 -6.77
CA ASP A 181 -19.34 13.61 -7.06
C ASP A 181 -18.04 13.10 -6.42
N GLN A 182 -17.00 13.94 -6.36
CA GLN A 182 -15.77 13.64 -5.61
C GLN A 182 -16.06 13.40 -4.13
N ALA A 183 -16.88 14.25 -3.52
CA ALA A 183 -17.25 14.13 -2.11
C ALA A 183 -18.05 12.85 -1.84
N GLU A 184 -18.99 12.50 -2.72
CA GLU A 184 -19.75 11.26 -2.65
C GLU A 184 -18.82 10.03 -2.77
N VAL A 185 -17.94 10.02 -3.78
CA VAL A 185 -16.97 8.93 -3.98
C VAL A 185 -16.04 8.77 -2.76
N LEU A 186 -15.55 9.87 -2.18
CA LEU A 186 -14.68 9.79 -1.00
C LEU A 186 -15.43 9.35 0.25
N ALA A 187 -16.67 9.79 0.45
CA ALA A 187 -17.51 9.36 1.57
C ALA A 187 -17.81 7.85 1.48
N ASP A 188 -18.18 7.37 0.30
CA ASP A 188 -18.46 5.96 0.05
C ASP A 188 -17.19 5.10 0.17
N ALA A 189 -16.06 5.56 -0.38
CA ALA A 189 -14.79 4.88 -0.23
C ALA A 189 -14.34 4.81 1.24
N ALA A 190 -14.52 5.89 2.01
CA ALA A 190 -14.23 5.90 3.44
C ALA A 190 -15.14 4.93 4.22
N ALA A 191 -16.41 4.82 3.87
CA ALA A 191 -17.36 3.90 4.50
C ALA A 191 -17.03 2.41 4.28
N ARG A 192 -16.30 2.07 3.20
CA ARG A 192 -15.78 0.71 2.94
C ARG A 192 -14.61 0.37 3.85
N LEU A 193 -13.88 1.37 4.33
CA LEU A 193 -12.75 1.14 5.21
C LEU A 193 -13.22 0.82 6.62
N LYS A 194 -12.41 0.05 7.35
CA LYS A 194 -12.70 -0.26 8.75
C LYS A 194 -12.84 1.06 9.52
N PRO A 195 -13.91 1.27 10.30
CA PRO A 195 -14.05 2.49 11.09
C PRO A 195 -12.92 2.59 12.11
N PRO A 196 -12.43 3.81 12.39
CA PRO A 196 -11.43 4.02 13.43
C PRO A 196 -12.03 3.75 14.81
N THR A 197 -11.17 3.50 15.78
CA THR A 197 -11.60 3.40 17.19
C THR A 197 -12.00 4.79 17.65
N ASP A 198 -13.08 4.93 18.44
CA ASP A 198 -13.56 6.23 18.93
C ASP A 198 -12.44 7.02 19.63
N GLU A 199 -12.01 8.11 18.99
CA GLU A 199 -10.96 9.01 19.48
C GLU A 199 -11.55 10.39 19.79
N THR A 200 -11.05 11.04 20.85
CA THR A 200 -11.61 12.32 21.35
C THR A 200 -11.38 13.49 20.39
N ASN A 201 -10.41 13.38 19.48
CA ASN A 201 -10.09 14.40 18.49
C ASN A 201 -9.81 13.76 17.12
N PRO A 202 -10.84 13.66 16.25
CA PRO A 202 -10.73 12.88 15.01
C PRO A 202 -9.76 13.47 13.97
N LEU A 203 -9.43 14.76 14.03
CA LEU A 203 -8.40 15.37 13.18
C LEU A 203 -6.99 14.95 13.62
N ASP A 204 -6.70 15.03 14.92
CA ASP A 204 -5.40 14.60 15.44
C ASP A 204 -5.20 13.10 15.20
N ALA A 205 -6.24 12.28 15.41
CA ALA A 205 -6.20 10.84 15.14
C ALA A 205 -5.94 10.51 13.64
N THR A 206 -6.46 11.35 12.73
CA THR A 206 -6.17 11.25 11.29
C THR A 206 -4.69 11.53 11.03
N LEU A 207 -4.16 12.64 11.56
CA LEU A 207 -2.77 13.05 11.36
C LEU A 207 -1.79 12.05 11.98
N ASP A 208 -2.08 11.57 13.20
CA ASP A 208 -1.34 10.49 13.86
C ASP A 208 -1.32 9.22 13.00
N THR A 209 -2.44 8.87 12.37
CA THR A 209 -2.51 7.71 11.46
C THR A 209 -1.65 7.94 10.23
N LEU A 210 -1.70 9.12 9.61
CA LEU A 210 -0.90 9.46 8.43
C LEU A 210 0.61 9.46 8.74
N GLU A 211 1.02 9.94 9.92
CA GLU A 211 2.41 9.89 10.38
C GLU A 211 2.87 8.46 10.63
N GLN A 212 2.07 7.66 11.34
CA GLN A 212 2.37 6.23 11.60
C GLN A 212 2.49 5.41 10.32
N ARG A 213 1.73 5.76 9.27
CA ARG A 213 1.78 5.10 7.96
C ARG A 213 2.88 5.66 7.05
N GLY A 214 3.60 6.69 7.46
CA GLY A 214 4.66 7.31 6.67
C GLY A 214 4.17 8.13 5.47
N VAL A 215 2.92 8.60 5.50
CA VAL A 215 2.36 9.51 4.48
C VAL A 215 2.86 10.94 4.72
N ILE A 216 3.07 11.29 5.98
CA ILE A 216 3.75 12.50 6.45
C ILE A 216 4.87 12.10 7.40
N GLU A 217 5.91 12.93 7.50
CA GLU A 217 7.00 12.73 8.47
C GLU A 217 6.63 13.30 9.84
N SER A 218 5.95 14.44 9.87
CA SER A 218 5.48 15.07 11.11
C SER A 218 4.43 16.15 10.81
N TYR A 219 3.69 16.55 11.83
CA TYR A 219 2.74 17.66 11.75
C TYR A 219 2.76 18.56 12.99
N THR A 220 2.24 19.77 12.83
CA THR A 220 1.98 20.72 13.92
C THR A 220 0.64 21.39 13.67
N ARG A 221 -0.20 21.46 14.69
CA ARG A 221 -1.51 22.11 14.62
C ARG A 221 -1.47 23.47 15.31
N SER A 222 -2.06 24.47 14.66
CA SER A 222 -2.30 25.76 15.32
C SER A 222 -3.42 25.59 16.35
N PRO A 223 -3.30 26.17 17.56
CA PRO A 223 -4.38 26.14 18.54
C PRO A 223 -5.64 26.76 17.92
N ASP A 224 -6.80 26.11 18.10
CA ASP A 224 -8.08 26.52 17.50
C ASP A 224 -8.30 28.03 17.72
N SER A 225 -8.08 28.83 16.68
CA SER A 225 -8.53 30.21 16.69
C SER A 225 -10.03 30.14 16.46
N VAL A 226 -10.79 30.18 17.55
CA VAL A 226 -12.20 30.57 17.51
C VAL A 226 -12.21 32.03 17.09
N ASP A 227 -12.16 32.26 15.78
CA ASP A 227 -12.36 33.60 15.24
C ASP A 227 -13.84 33.90 15.40
N LEU A 228 -14.16 34.69 16.43
CA LEU A 228 -15.53 35.02 16.84
C LEU A 228 -16.29 35.82 15.77
N ASP A 229 -15.64 36.18 14.65
CA ASP A 229 -16.19 36.97 13.54
C ASP A 229 -16.38 36.15 12.24
N ALA A 230 -15.78 34.96 12.13
CA ALA A 230 -15.97 34.05 11.00
C ALA A 230 -16.76 32.82 11.47
N GLY A 231 -18.03 32.71 11.09
CA GLY A 231 -18.97 31.65 11.53
C GLY A 231 -18.61 30.21 11.10
N ALA A 232 -17.36 29.94 10.72
CA ALA A 232 -16.84 28.65 10.32
C ALA A 232 -15.42 28.50 10.89
N GLY A 233 -15.24 27.60 11.87
CA GLY A 233 -13.92 27.34 12.43
C GLY A 233 -13.01 26.74 11.36
N ALA A 234 -12.05 27.51 10.86
CA ALA A 234 -10.98 27.01 10.01
C ALA A 234 -9.85 26.48 10.89
N ILE A 235 -9.38 25.26 10.61
CA ILE A 235 -8.26 24.66 11.34
C ILE A 235 -7.03 24.64 10.44
N VAL A 236 -5.92 25.17 10.94
CA VAL A 236 -4.64 25.23 10.22
C VAL A 236 -3.68 24.17 10.75
N VAL A 237 -3.17 23.34 9.86
CA VAL A 237 -2.21 22.26 10.14
C VAL A 237 -1.00 22.42 9.23
N GLN A 238 0.19 22.37 9.81
CA GLN A 238 1.44 22.33 9.08
C GLN A 238 1.93 20.87 9.02
N ILE A 239 2.23 20.37 7.83
CA ILE A 239 2.76 19.02 7.60
C ILE A 239 4.14 19.09 6.94
N SER A 240 5.02 18.17 7.32
CA SER A 240 6.37 18.03 6.76
C SER A 240 6.57 16.63 6.19
N GLY A 241 7.44 16.51 5.19
CA GLY A 241 7.78 15.22 4.57
C GLY A 241 6.59 14.50 3.93
N TYR A 242 5.67 15.24 3.31
CA TYR A 242 4.53 14.65 2.62
C TYR A 242 4.99 13.78 1.46
N ALA A 243 4.48 12.54 1.40
CA ALA A 243 4.96 11.53 0.47
C ALA A 243 4.53 11.78 -0.99
N LEU A 244 3.38 12.43 -1.22
CA LEU A 244 2.88 12.72 -2.57
C LEU A 244 3.45 14.04 -3.10
N SER A 245 3.71 14.07 -4.40
CA SER A 245 4.29 15.23 -5.08
C SER A 245 3.21 16.16 -5.61
N ALA A 246 3.48 17.46 -5.55
CA ALA A 246 2.65 18.45 -6.23
C ALA A 246 2.76 18.29 -7.75
N GLN A 247 1.63 18.40 -8.45
CA GLN A 247 1.55 18.32 -9.91
C GLN A 247 0.65 19.46 -10.41
N ASN A 248 1.07 20.15 -11.48
CA ASN A 248 0.31 21.24 -12.11
C ASN A 248 -0.15 22.34 -11.12
N ASP A 249 0.72 22.76 -10.20
CA ASP A 249 0.43 23.75 -9.13
C ASP A 249 -0.66 23.31 -8.14
N ARG A 250 -0.90 22.00 -8.03
CA ARG A 250 -1.86 21.41 -7.09
C ARG A 250 -1.22 20.30 -6.28
N LEU A 251 -1.62 20.16 -5.03
CA LEU A 251 -1.17 19.11 -4.14
C LEU A 251 -2.24 18.02 -4.05
N PRO A 252 -1.91 16.74 -4.28
CA PRO A 252 -2.81 15.65 -3.99
C PRO A 252 -3.17 15.65 -2.50
N VAL A 253 -4.45 15.78 -2.15
CA VAL A 253 -4.94 15.76 -0.76
C VAL A 253 -5.92 14.61 -0.50
N LEU A 254 -6.27 13.85 -1.55
CA LEU A 254 -7.15 12.68 -1.49
C LEU A 254 -6.87 11.74 -0.30
N PRO A 255 -5.61 11.33 -0.01
CA PRO A 255 -5.37 10.42 1.10
C PRO A 255 -5.67 11.05 2.46
N VAL A 256 -5.50 12.37 2.59
CA VAL A 256 -5.83 13.13 3.80
C VAL A 256 -7.33 13.25 3.96
N THR A 257 -8.03 13.65 2.89
CA THR A 257 -9.48 13.82 2.87
C THR A 257 -10.20 12.50 3.14
N LEU A 258 -9.78 11.40 2.51
CA LEU A 258 -10.38 10.10 2.73
C LEU A 258 -10.25 9.66 4.19
N GLU A 259 -9.07 9.86 4.78
CA GLU A 259 -8.83 9.51 6.18
C GLU A 259 -9.64 10.41 7.13
N LEU A 260 -9.81 11.69 6.78
CA LEU A 260 -10.72 12.59 7.51
C LEU A 260 -12.17 12.14 7.40
N CYS A 261 -12.66 11.77 6.22
CA CYS A 261 -14.00 11.19 6.05
C CYS A 261 -14.19 9.90 6.87
N ARG A 262 -13.13 9.10 7.00
CA ARG A 262 -13.12 7.87 7.81
C ARG A 262 -13.24 8.15 9.31
N HIS A 263 -12.62 9.24 9.80
CA HIS A 263 -12.65 9.65 11.21
C HIS A 263 -13.79 10.62 11.57
N HIS A 264 -14.33 11.37 10.60
CA HIS A 264 -15.36 12.40 10.75
C HIS A 264 -16.56 12.13 9.83
N THR A 265 -17.25 11.00 10.02
CA THR A 265 -18.37 10.60 9.16
C THR A 265 -19.53 11.60 9.15
N ASP A 266 -19.76 12.32 10.25
CA ASP A 266 -20.88 13.25 10.37
C ASP A 266 -20.61 14.63 9.73
N HIS A 267 -19.34 15.05 9.63
CA HIS A 267 -18.95 16.38 9.15
C HIS A 267 -17.64 16.29 8.36
N PRO A 268 -17.65 15.72 7.14
CA PRO A 268 -16.46 15.66 6.32
C PRO A 268 -15.98 17.08 5.96
N PRO A 269 -14.67 17.27 5.73
CA PRO A 269 -14.15 18.54 5.27
C PRO A 269 -14.78 18.89 3.92
N GLN A 270 -15.24 20.13 3.77
CA GLN A 270 -15.85 20.60 2.53
C GLN A 270 -14.86 21.35 1.63
N SER A 271 -13.74 21.79 2.20
CA SER A 271 -12.67 22.44 1.46
C SER A 271 -11.32 22.21 2.13
N ILE A 272 -10.28 22.09 1.31
CA ILE A 272 -8.88 22.07 1.75
C ILE A 272 -8.12 23.10 0.92
N GLN A 273 -7.45 24.02 1.59
CA GLN A 273 -6.52 24.95 0.96
C GLN A 273 -5.09 24.57 1.33
N VAL A 274 -4.18 24.69 0.36
CA VAL A 274 -2.77 24.38 0.53
C VAL A 274 -1.95 25.62 0.27
N THR A 275 -1.06 25.94 1.20
CA THR A 275 -0.05 26.98 1.06
C THR A 275 1.33 26.37 1.29
N THR A 276 2.35 26.90 0.61
CA THR A 276 3.74 26.54 0.91
C THR A 276 4.17 27.15 2.25
N GLY A 277 4.67 26.33 3.18
CA GLY A 277 5.18 26.78 4.47
C GLY A 277 6.68 26.54 4.63
N ASP A 278 7.25 26.99 5.74
CA ASP A 278 8.66 26.76 6.10
C ASP A 278 8.94 25.25 6.24
N GLY A 279 9.49 24.64 5.19
CA GLY A 279 9.91 23.23 5.19
C GLY A 279 8.81 22.21 4.92
N GLY A 280 7.63 22.62 4.45
CA GLY A 280 6.51 21.71 4.18
C GLY A 280 5.27 22.39 3.62
N TRP A 281 4.11 21.79 3.88
CA TRP A 281 2.81 22.28 3.41
C TRP A 281 1.97 22.75 4.59
N GLN A 282 1.22 23.83 4.39
CA GLN A 282 0.21 24.29 5.32
C GLN A 282 -1.17 23.98 4.73
N LEU A 283 -1.92 23.13 5.43
CA LEU A 283 -3.28 22.71 5.10
C LEU A 283 -4.26 23.50 5.96
N MET A 284 -5.24 24.13 5.33
CA MET A 284 -6.36 24.76 6.01
C MET A 284 -7.66 24.04 5.65
N PHE A 285 -8.35 23.52 6.68
CA PHE A 285 -9.59 22.76 6.52
C PHE A 285 -10.80 23.66 6.78
N GLY A 286 -11.71 23.74 5.80
CA GLY A 286 -13.02 24.37 5.94
C GLY A 286 -14.08 23.33 6.31
N LEU A 287 -14.65 23.47 7.51
CA LEU A 287 -15.67 22.57 8.06
C LEU A 287 -17.12 23.03 7.80
N ALA A 288 -17.32 24.24 7.29
CA ALA A 288 -18.64 24.78 6.98
C ALA A 288 -18.79 25.01 5.47
N ASP A 289 -20.03 24.91 5.00
CA ASP A 289 -20.44 25.26 3.64
C ASP A 289 -20.30 26.76 3.42
N THR A 290 -19.11 27.19 3.06
CA THR A 290 -18.79 28.58 2.73
C THR A 290 -19.10 28.92 1.27
N GLY A 291 -19.69 28.00 0.50
CA GLY A 291 -20.07 28.21 -0.90
C GLY A 291 -18.91 28.26 -1.91
N ASP A 292 -17.65 28.33 -1.44
CA ASP A 292 -16.45 28.10 -2.24
C ASP A 292 -16.14 26.60 -2.23
N GLN A 293 -16.53 25.90 -3.30
CA GLN A 293 -16.19 24.50 -3.52
C GLN A 293 -14.71 24.38 -3.87
N ASN A 294 -13.84 24.42 -2.86
CA ASN A 294 -12.45 24.04 -3.06
C ASN A 294 -12.34 22.52 -3.11
N ASP A 295 -11.58 22.05 -4.09
CA ASP A 295 -11.40 20.64 -4.40
C ASP A 295 -10.75 19.86 -3.25
N ILE A 296 -11.34 18.71 -2.96
CA ILE A 296 -11.05 17.85 -1.82
C ILE A 296 -10.22 16.62 -2.21
N VAL A 297 -10.00 16.36 -3.49
CA VAL A 297 -9.05 15.33 -3.97
C VAL A 297 -7.70 15.96 -4.29
N SER A 298 -7.70 17.16 -4.86
CA SER A 298 -6.49 17.90 -5.23
C SER A 298 -6.67 19.36 -4.84
N ALA A 299 -5.78 19.91 -4.02
CA ALA A 299 -5.91 21.28 -3.53
C ALA A 299 -5.00 22.22 -4.35
N PRO A 300 -5.48 23.40 -4.77
CA PRO A 300 -4.61 24.37 -5.42
C PRO A 300 -3.55 24.86 -4.41
N ILE A 301 -2.33 25.07 -4.89
CA ILE A 301 -1.25 25.64 -4.08
C ILE A 301 -1.29 27.15 -4.22
N ASP A 302 -1.80 27.81 -3.18
CA ASP A 302 -1.73 29.26 -3.09
C ASP A 302 -0.28 29.65 -2.72
N GLY A 303 0.41 30.32 -3.64
CA GLY A 303 1.73 30.88 -3.37
C GLY A 303 1.63 32.02 -2.37
N GLU A 304 2.57 32.09 -1.43
CA GLU A 304 2.80 33.30 -0.64
C GLU A 304 2.98 34.50 -1.61
N VAL A 305 2.09 35.49 -1.51
CA VAL A 305 2.25 36.80 -2.18
C VAL A 305 3.14 37.70 -1.34
#